data_AF-A0A8J2XVH0-F1
#
_entry.id   AF-A0A8J2XVH0-F1
#
_cell.length_a   1.000
_cell.length_b   1.000
_cell.length_c   1.000
_cell.angle_alpha   90.00
_cell.angle_beta   90.00
_cell.angle_gamma   90.00
#
_symmetry.space_group_name_H-M   'P 1'
#
loop_
_entity.id
_entity.type
_entity.pdbx_description
1 polymer ?
#
loop_
_entity_poly.entity_id
_entity_poly.type
_entity_poly.pdbx_seq_one_letter_code
_entity_poly.pdbx_strand_id
1 'polypeptide(L)' 'MNTVIIENKSYVVVPAESYHALQKKAALKARPEKTLTIKEARAHSKKLIRKWATGK' A
#
# COMPACT_ATOMS: atom_id res chain seq x y z
N MET A 1 -11.65 8.50 22.59
CA MET A 1 -10.80 8.49 21.38
C MET A 1 -9.94 9.73 21.48
N ASN A 2 -8.64 9.59 21.74
CA ASN A 2 -7.78 10.75 22.04
C ASN A 2 -7.49 11.51 20.74
N THR A 3 -7.87 12.78 20.70
CA THR A 3 -7.61 13.67 19.58
C THR A 3 -6.62 14.74 19.98
N VAL A 4 -5.62 14.99 19.15
CA VAL A 4 -4.62 16.05 19.34
C VAL A 4 -4.80 17.07 18.22
N ILE A 5 -4.84 18.36 18.58
CA ILE A 5 -4.93 19.45 17.62
C ILE A 5 -3.53 20.03 17.42
N ILE A 6 -3.02 20.00 16.19
CA ILE A 6 -1.74 20.61 15.80
C ILE A 6 -2.04 21.53 14.63
N GLU A 7 -1.65 22.81 14.72
CA GLU A 7 -1.84 23.81 13.65
C GLU A 7 -3.28 23.85 13.10
N ASN A 8 -4.27 23.85 13.99
CA ASN A 8 -5.70 23.89 13.66
C ASN A 8 -6.24 22.66 12.89
N LYS A 9 -5.47 21.55 12.85
CA LYS A 9 -5.90 20.25 12.32
C LYS A 9 -6.05 19.23 13.44
N SER A 10 -7.13 18.46 13.40
CA SER A 10 -7.41 17.41 14.39
C SER A 10 -6.85 16.06 13.94
N TYR A 11 -6.04 15.45 14.80
CA TYR A 11 -5.42 14.14 14.59
C TYR A 11 -5.93 13.17 15.63
N VAL A 12 -6.15 11.91 15.23
CA VAL A 12 -6.52 10.84 16.17
C VAL A 12 -5.26 10.08 16.57
N VAL A 13 -5.00 10.02 17.87
CA VAL A 13 -3.91 9.22 18.42
C VAL A 13 -4.44 7.81 18.68
N VAL A 14 -3.80 6.84 18.04
CA VAL A 14 -4.10 5.41 18.22
C VAL A 14 -2.85 4.67 18.66
N PRO A 15 -2.98 3.62 19.49
CA PRO A 15 -1.87 2.72 19.78
C PRO A 15 -1.31 2.09 18.50
N ALA A 16 0.00 1.85 18.46
CA ALA A 16 0.68 1.30 17.28
C ALA A 16 0.08 -0.02 16.80
N GLU A 17 -0.26 -0.93 17.72
CA GLU A 17 -0.91 -2.20 17.41
C GLU A 17 -2.26 -2.01 16.70
N SER A 18 -3.05 -1.04 17.17
CA SER A 18 -4.33 -0.68 16.57
C SER A 18 -4.15 -0.07 15.18
N TYR A 19 -3.12 0.76 14.99
CA TYR A 19 -2.76 1.30 13.69
C TYR A 19 -2.40 0.20 12.69
N HIS A 20 -1.55 -0.76 13.09
CA HIS A 20 -1.18 -1.90 12.23
C HIS A 20 -2.39 -2.77 11.88
N ALA A 21 -3.31 -2.99 12.83
CA ALA A 21 -4.55 -3.71 12.57
C ALA A 21 -5.45 -2.97 11.57
N LEU A 22 -5.57 -1.65 11.68
CA LEU A 22 -6.32 -0.81 10.74
C LEU A 22 -5.69 -0.82 9.34
N GLN A 23 -4.36 -0.75 9.25
CA GLN A 23 -3.64 -0.80 7.99
C GLN A 23 -3.87 -2.14 7.27
N LYS A 24 -3.81 -3.27 8.00
CA LYS A 24 -4.14 -4.61 7.46
C LYS A 24 -5.58 -4.67 6.95
N LYS A 25 -6.55 -4.17 7.73
CA LYS A 25 -7.96 -4.12 7.31
C LYS A 25 -8.18 -3.25 6.07
N ALA A 26 -7.49 -2.12 5.97
CA ALA A 26 -7.54 -1.26 4.80
C ALA A 26 -6.96 -1.94 3.56
N ALA A 27 -5.83 -2.64 3.69
CA ALA A 27 -5.23 -3.41 2.61
C ALA A 27 -6.16 -4.53 2.09
N LEU A 28 -6.88 -5.21 2.99
CA LEU A 28 -7.86 -6.23 2.61
C LEU A 28 -9.11 -5.67 1.91
N LYS A 29 -9.43 -4.40 2.14
CA LYS A 29 -10.53 -3.68 1.46
C LYS A 29 -10.09 -3.05 0.14
N ALA A 30 -8.80 -2.99 -0.14
CA ALA A 30 -8.30 -2.54 -1.43
C ALA A 30 -8.75 -3.53 -2.50
N ARG A 31 -9.03 -3.02 -3.71
CA ARG A 31 -9.40 -3.86 -4.85
C ARG A 31 -8.35 -4.97 -4.97
N PRO A 32 -8.75 -6.25 -5.08
CA PRO A 32 -7.79 -7.33 -5.20
C PRO A 32 -6.87 -7.03 -6.37
N GLU A 33 -5.57 -6.89 -6.09
CA GLU A 33 -4.58 -6.78 -7.15
C GLU A 33 -4.60 -8.06 -7.97
N LYS A 34 -4.31 -7.93 -9.27
CA LYS A 34 -4.30 -9.09 -10.15
C LYS A 34 -3.23 -10.08 -9.68
N THR A 35 -3.65 -11.19 -9.08
CA THR A 35 -2.74 -12.28 -8.70
C THR A 35 -2.15 -12.87 -9.98
N LEU A 36 -0.85 -12.64 -10.19
CA LEU A 36 -0.12 -13.23 -11.30
C LEU A 36 0.42 -14.60 -10.88
N THR A 37 0.38 -15.56 -11.78
CA THR A 37 1.18 -16.79 -11.63
C THR A 37 2.67 -16.44 -11.68
N ILE A 38 3.54 -17.32 -11.17
CA ILE A 38 5.00 -17.10 -11.18
C ILE A 38 5.52 -16.81 -12.60
N LYS A 39 4.96 -17.48 -13.61
CA LYS A 39 5.32 -17.27 -15.02
C LYS A 39 4.93 -15.88 -15.50
N GLU A 40 3.71 -15.45 -15.20
CA GLU A 40 3.22 -14.11 -15.56
C GLU A 40 3.96 -13.01 -14.82
N ALA A 41 4.27 -13.21 -13.54
CA ALA A 41 5.06 -12.28 -12.74
C ALA A 41 6.45 -12.08 -13.36
N ARG A 42 7.16 -13.17 -13.70
CA ARG A 42 8.48 -13.10 -14.36
C ARG A 42 8.42 -12.35 -15.70
N ALA A 43 7.40 -12.61 -16.51
CA ALA A 43 7.22 -11.93 -17.79
C ALA A 43 6.94 -10.43 -17.59
N HIS A 44 6.07 -10.09 -16.63
CA HIS A 44 5.71 -8.72 -16.28
C HIS A 44 6.93 -7.94 -15.75
N SER A 45 7.69 -8.51 -14.82
CA SER A 45 8.91 -7.89 -14.28
C SER A 45 9.94 -7.62 -15.38
N LYS A 46 10.20 -8.60 -16.27
CA LYS A 46 11.13 -8.40 -17.40
C LYS A 46 10.66 -7.30 -18.35
N LYS A 47 9.35 -7.20 -18.61
CA LYS A 47 8.78 -6.13 -19.43
C LYS A 47 9.02 -4.75 -18.79
N LEU A 48 8.79 -4.63 -17.48
CA LEU A 48 9.05 -3.38 -16.74
C LEU A 48 10.53 -2.99 -16.74
N ILE A 49 11.42 -3.96 -16.49
CA ILE A 49 12.87 -3.74 -16.52
C ILE A 49 13.30 -3.24 -17.90
N ARG A 50 12.81 -3.88 -18.97
CA ARG A 50 13.09 -3.47 -20.35
C ARG A 50 12.58 -2.06 -20.62
N LYS A 51 11.35 -1.75 -20.19
CA LYS A 51 10.75 -0.42 -20.33
C LYS A 51 11.63 0.65 -19.67
N TRP A 52 12.01 0.41 -18.41
CA TRP A 52 12.90 1.29 -17.63
C TRP A 52 14.26 1.48 -18.31
N ALA A 53 14.90 0.38 -18.72
CA ALA A 53 16.20 0.43 -19.40
C ALA A 53 16.15 1.17 -20.75
N THR A 54 14.99 1.18 -21.43
CA THR A 54 14.80 1.90 -22.69
C THR A 54 14.36 3.35 -22.54
N GLY A 55 14.15 3.84 -21.31
CA GLY A 55 13.79 5.25 -21.04
C GLY A 55 12.48 5.73 -21.70
N LYS A 56 11.55 4.81 -22.00
CA LYS A 56 10.19 5.10 -22.52
C LYS A 56 9.12 4.60 -21.57
#